data_AF-A0A1Z9QSQ5-F1
#
_entry.id   AF-A0A1Z9QSQ5-F1
#
_cell.length_a   1.000
_cell.length_b   1.000
_cell.length_c   1.000
_cell.angle_alpha   90.00
_cell.angle_beta   90.00
_cell.angle_gamma   90.00
#
_symmetry.space_group_name_H-M   'P 1'
#
loop_
_entity.id
_entity.type
_entity.pdbx_description
1 polymer ?
#
loop_
_entity_poly.entity_id
_entity_poly.type
_entity_poly.pdbx_seq_one_letter_code
_entity_poly.pdbx_strand_id
1 'polypeptide(L)'
;MDTFKDEIKNIKMLTRVIAVAVLVNFAILALLVGPDSVGFDPTYGPITAILNFVIAFCTSGVLMGIYVVFDVKKTFDLAHMHNVLFVAVCVQMIFALGSVFTYNSVFETVLDADTIGAVSGSITNTIFFLYGMYSYLLVTRDHKNLLSKRTQTVGKIFAGIIVPVSVLSLFGLIPAVVWGPLFILGGVILYPLFMIGIGDAIGNYTE
;
A
#
# COMPACT_ATOMS: atom_id res chain seq x y z
N MET A 1 -0.11 -29.80 -1.19
CA MET A 1 0.27 -29.38 0.18
C MET A 1 1.68 -28.81 0.21
N ASP A 2 2.64 -29.40 -0.52
CA ASP A 2 4.00 -28.85 -0.66
C ASP A 2 4.06 -27.52 -1.44
N THR A 3 3.29 -27.38 -2.52
CA THR A 3 3.19 -26.14 -3.33
C THR A 3 2.73 -24.95 -2.49
N PHE A 4 1.77 -25.15 -1.59
CA PHE A 4 1.22 -24.09 -0.74
C PHE A 4 2.23 -23.62 0.33
N LYS A 5 3.05 -24.54 0.88
CA LYS A 5 4.11 -24.21 1.83
C LYS A 5 5.25 -23.41 1.16
N ASP A 6 5.62 -23.77 -0.06
CA ASP A 6 6.59 -23.00 -0.85
C ASP A 6 6.03 -21.61 -1.22
N GLU A 7 4.74 -21.53 -1.56
CA GLU A 7 4.03 -20.26 -1.79
C GLU A 7 3.96 -19.37 -0.54
N ILE A 8 3.74 -19.93 0.66
CA ILE A 8 3.76 -19.19 1.93
C ILE A 8 5.12 -18.51 2.18
N LYS A 9 6.23 -19.23 1.94
CA LYS A 9 7.58 -18.68 2.11
C LYS A 9 7.84 -17.55 1.12
N ASN A 10 7.31 -17.67 -0.10
CA ASN A 10 7.36 -16.61 -1.11
C ASN A 10 6.55 -15.37 -0.68
N ILE A 11 5.37 -15.54 -0.08
CA ILE A 11 4.54 -14.42 0.40
C ILE A 11 5.23 -13.63 1.52
N LYS A 12 5.92 -14.30 2.44
CA LYS A 12 6.75 -13.61 3.45
C LYS A 12 7.82 -12.74 2.79
N MET A 13 8.46 -13.23 1.72
CA MET A 13 9.43 -12.44 0.97
C MET A 13 8.77 -11.23 0.30
N LEU A 14 7.58 -11.38 -0.29
CA LEU A 14 6.83 -10.27 -0.90
C LEU A 14 6.59 -9.12 0.09
N THR A 15 6.23 -9.41 1.34
CA THR A 15 6.04 -8.35 2.36
C THR A 15 7.30 -7.55 2.65
N ARG A 16 8.47 -8.18 2.57
CA ARG A 16 9.77 -7.53 2.77
C ARG A 16 10.16 -6.69 1.55
N VAL A 17 9.88 -7.19 0.34
CA VAL A 17 10.06 -6.42 -0.90
C VAL A 17 9.22 -5.15 -0.85
N ILE A 18 7.95 -5.24 -0.42
CA ILE A 18 7.08 -4.08 -0.25
C ILE A 18 7.69 -3.08 0.74
N ALA A 19 8.09 -3.54 1.92
CA ALA A 19 8.66 -2.68 2.95
C ALA A 19 9.91 -1.93 2.46
N VAL A 20 10.83 -2.64 1.78
CA VAL A 20 12.05 -2.04 1.22
C VAL A 20 11.71 -1.09 0.07
N ALA A 21 10.82 -1.48 -0.84
CA ALA A 21 10.43 -0.66 -1.98
C ALA A 21 9.76 0.65 -1.53
N VAL A 22 8.92 0.63 -0.48
CA VAL A 22 8.33 1.84 0.11
C VAL A 22 9.43 2.78 0.63
N LEU A 23 10.41 2.25 1.37
CA LEU A 23 11.50 3.06 1.92
C LEU A 23 12.40 3.64 0.83
N VAL A 24 12.74 2.85 -0.18
CA VAL A 24 13.54 3.31 -1.33
C VAL A 24 12.77 4.37 -2.12
N ASN A 25 11.49 4.15 -2.39
CA ASN A 25 10.65 5.11 -3.09
C ASN A 25 10.57 6.43 -2.32
N PHE A 26 10.38 6.38 -1.00
CA PHE A 26 10.41 7.57 -0.15
C PHE A 26 11.76 8.28 -0.19
N ALA A 27 12.87 7.55 -0.12
CA ALA A 27 14.21 8.15 -0.18
C ALA A 27 14.45 8.88 -1.50
N ILE A 28 14.00 8.32 -2.62
CA ILE A 28 14.08 8.99 -3.94
C ILE A 28 13.27 10.29 -3.92
N LEU A 29 12.00 10.21 -3.49
CA LEU A 29 11.11 11.37 -3.46
C LEU A 29 11.62 12.48 -2.53
N ALA A 30 12.11 12.11 -1.34
CA ALA A 30 12.52 13.08 -0.32
C ALA A 30 13.93 13.66 -0.56
N LEU A 31 14.88 12.87 -1.06
CA LEU A 31 16.30 13.25 -1.13
C LEU A 31 16.78 13.60 -2.54
N LEU A 32 16.18 13.01 -3.58
CA LEU A 32 16.64 13.17 -4.96
C LEU A 32 15.72 14.09 -5.77
N VAL A 33 14.41 13.91 -5.63
CA VAL A 33 13.40 14.76 -6.29
C VAL A 33 13.16 16.03 -5.47
N GLY A 34 13.02 15.87 -4.15
CA GLY A 34 12.78 16.97 -3.23
C GLY A 34 11.30 17.32 -3.07
N PRO A 35 10.88 17.83 -1.90
CA PRO A 35 9.47 18.05 -1.56
C PRO A 35 8.80 19.18 -2.36
N ASP A 36 9.59 20.10 -2.92
CA ASP A 36 9.10 21.26 -3.67
C ASP A 36 9.02 20.98 -5.18
N SER A 37 9.42 19.79 -5.64
CA SER A 37 9.34 19.41 -7.04
C SER A 37 7.90 19.18 -7.46
N VAL A 38 7.49 19.77 -8.58
CA VAL A 38 6.14 19.68 -9.13
C VAL A 38 6.23 19.10 -10.54
N GLY A 39 5.30 18.19 -10.86
CA GLY A 39 5.25 17.52 -12.16
C GLY A 39 6.07 16.24 -12.21
N PHE A 40 6.11 15.64 -13.39
CA PHE A 40 6.79 14.40 -13.69
C PHE A 40 8.29 14.64 -13.85
N ASP A 41 9.09 13.96 -13.02
CA ASP A 41 10.55 13.94 -13.13
C ASP A 41 10.98 12.91 -14.20
N PRO A 42 11.60 13.30 -15.33
CA PRO A 42 12.00 12.35 -16.36
C PRO A 42 13.12 11.38 -15.95
N THR A 43 13.91 11.75 -14.94
CA THR A 43 15.06 10.97 -14.45
C THR A 43 14.62 9.93 -13.42
N TYR A 44 13.85 10.35 -12.42
CA TYR A 44 13.46 9.52 -11.29
C TYR A 44 12.01 9.01 -11.37
N GLY A 45 11.13 9.66 -12.15
CA GLY A 45 9.74 9.27 -12.36
C GLY A 45 9.56 7.83 -12.86
N PRO A 46 10.34 7.35 -13.85
CA PRO A 46 10.28 5.95 -14.27
C PRO A 46 10.62 4.97 -13.13
N ILE A 47 11.59 5.31 -12.29
CA ILE A 47 12.04 4.46 -11.19
C ILE A 47 10.96 4.38 -10.11
N THR A 48 10.40 5.51 -9.69
CA THR A 48 9.33 5.55 -8.68
C THR A 48 8.06 4.89 -9.18
N ALA A 49 7.70 5.04 -10.46
CA ALA A 49 6.59 4.35 -11.09
C ALA A 49 6.74 2.82 -11.05
N ILE A 50 7.92 2.29 -11.41
CA ILE A 50 8.21 0.85 -11.34
C ILE A 50 8.15 0.35 -9.89
N LEU A 51 8.71 1.11 -8.94
CA LEU A 51 8.64 0.74 -7.52
C LEU A 51 7.19 0.67 -7.04
N ASN A 52 6.35 1.66 -7.38
CA ASN A 52 4.93 1.64 -7.04
C ASN A 52 4.17 0.48 -7.69
N PHE A 53 4.51 0.14 -8.94
CA PHE A 53 3.97 -1.05 -9.60
C PHE A 53 4.34 -2.33 -8.83
N VAL A 54 5.62 -2.49 -8.48
CA VAL A 54 6.10 -3.66 -7.71
C VAL A 54 5.44 -3.72 -6.33
N ILE A 55 5.30 -2.58 -5.64
CA ILE A 55 4.60 -2.52 -4.35
C ILE A 55 3.16 -3.02 -4.51
N ALA A 56 2.41 -2.52 -5.49
CA ALA A 56 1.02 -2.92 -5.71
C ALA A 56 0.90 -4.39 -6.11
N PHE A 57 1.77 -4.87 -7.02
CA PHE A 57 1.82 -6.27 -7.44
C PHE A 57 2.13 -7.22 -6.27
N CYS A 58 3.16 -6.92 -5.48
CA CYS A 58 3.47 -7.73 -4.30
C CYS A 58 2.34 -7.66 -3.28
N THR A 59 1.68 -6.51 -3.12
CA THR A 59 0.57 -6.36 -2.17
C THR A 59 -0.63 -7.21 -2.56
N SER A 60 -0.98 -7.32 -3.85
CA SER A 60 -2.04 -8.24 -4.29
C SER A 60 -1.70 -9.69 -3.98
N GLY A 61 -0.43 -10.09 -4.14
CA GLY A 61 0.09 -11.39 -3.70
C GLY A 61 -0.07 -11.63 -2.20
N VAL A 62 0.27 -10.63 -1.38
CA VAL A 62 0.10 -10.70 0.08
C VAL A 62 -1.36 -10.80 0.48
N LEU A 63 -2.26 -10.06 -0.19
CA LEU A 63 -3.70 -10.16 0.06
C LEU A 63 -4.20 -11.59 -0.16
N MET A 64 -3.78 -12.28 -1.23
CA MET A 64 -4.13 -13.69 -1.43
C MET A 64 -3.66 -14.58 -0.25
N GLY A 65 -2.45 -14.34 0.28
CA GLY A 65 -1.96 -15.02 1.47
C GLY A 65 -2.81 -14.75 2.71
N ILE A 66 -3.20 -13.49 2.94
CA ILE A 66 -4.08 -13.13 4.04
C ILE A 66 -5.43 -13.84 3.90
N TYR A 67 -5.99 -13.88 2.70
CA TYR A 67 -7.29 -14.51 2.43
C TYR A 67 -7.35 -15.95 2.94
N VAL A 68 -6.29 -16.72 2.70
CA VAL A 68 -6.20 -18.12 3.13
C VAL A 68 -5.87 -18.24 4.62
N VAL A 69 -4.78 -17.60 5.07
CA VAL A 69 -4.25 -17.77 6.44
C VAL A 69 -5.22 -17.28 7.51
N PHE A 70 -5.87 -16.14 7.26
CA PHE A 70 -6.79 -15.52 8.20
C PHE A 70 -8.24 -15.99 8.03
N ASP A 71 -8.50 -17.00 7.18
CA ASP A 71 -9.84 -17.51 6.92
C ASP A 71 -10.84 -16.39 6.56
N VAL A 72 -10.41 -15.42 5.74
CA VAL A 72 -11.14 -14.15 5.50
C VAL A 72 -12.62 -14.36 5.14
N LYS A 73 -12.92 -15.43 4.39
CA LYS A 73 -14.29 -15.83 4.00
C LYS A 73 -15.26 -16.06 5.16
N LYS A 74 -14.77 -16.30 6.39
CA LYS A 74 -15.60 -16.58 7.57
C LYS A 74 -16.16 -15.31 8.21
N THR A 75 -15.65 -14.13 7.84
CA THR A 75 -16.09 -12.85 8.42
C THR A 75 -16.53 -11.92 7.31
N PHE A 76 -17.83 -11.60 7.26
CA PHE A 76 -18.43 -10.86 6.14
C PHE A 76 -17.78 -9.49 5.88
N ASP A 77 -17.56 -8.69 6.92
CA ASP A 77 -16.99 -7.35 6.80
C ASP A 77 -15.52 -7.40 6.34
N LEU A 78 -14.71 -8.30 6.90
CA LEU A 78 -13.33 -8.51 6.43
C LEU A 78 -13.30 -9.03 4.99
N ALA A 79 -14.16 -9.96 4.61
CA ALA A 79 -14.24 -10.50 3.25
C ALA A 79 -14.65 -9.44 2.22
N HIS A 80 -15.68 -8.65 2.54
CA HIS A 80 -16.11 -7.56 1.66
C HIS A 80 -15.00 -6.52 1.49
N MET A 81 -14.41 -6.06 2.61
CA MET A 81 -13.32 -5.09 2.58
C MET A 81 -12.07 -5.64 1.86
N HIS A 82 -11.77 -6.93 2.02
CA HIS A 82 -10.68 -7.59 1.32
C HIS A 82 -10.83 -7.48 -0.21
N ASN A 83 -12.02 -7.80 -0.73
CA ASN A 83 -12.28 -7.75 -2.16
C ASN A 83 -12.19 -6.31 -2.70
N VAL A 84 -12.74 -5.34 -1.94
CA VAL A 84 -12.64 -3.91 -2.30
C VAL A 84 -11.19 -3.45 -2.35
N LEU A 85 -10.40 -3.77 -1.32
CA LEU A 85 -8.98 -3.40 -1.28
C LEU A 85 -8.20 -4.09 -2.40
N PHE A 86 -8.47 -5.38 -2.69
CA PHE A 86 -7.81 -6.10 -3.76
C PHE A 86 -8.02 -5.41 -5.11
N VAL A 87 -9.26 -5.03 -5.43
CA VAL A 87 -9.58 -4.28 -6.66
C VAL A 87 -8.86 -2.93 -6.67
N ALA A 88 -8.89 -2.19 -5.55
CA ALA A 88 -8.23 -0.90 -5.45
C ALA A 88 -6.71 -0.97 -5.68
N VAL A 89 -6.05 -2.01 -5.16
CA VAL A 89 -4.62 -2.27 -5.39
C VAL A 89 -4.34 -2.62 -6.85
N CYS A 90 -5.22 -3.39 -7.50
CA CYS A 90 -5.09 -3.66 -8.95
C CYS A 90 -5.21 -2.37 -9.78
N VAL A 91 -6.13 -1.48 -9.42
CA VAL A 91 -6.24 -0.15 -10.05
C VAL A 91 -4.96 0.65 -9.82
N GLN A 92 -4.45 0.70 -8.58
CA GLN A 92 -3.19 1.37 -8.25
C GLN A 92 -2.03 0.87 -9.10
N MET A 93 -1.93 -0.45 -9.29
CA MET A 93 -0.90 -1.09 -10.10
C MET A 93 -0.95 -0.61 -11.56
N ILE A 94 -2.15 -0.49 -12.15
CA ILE A 94 -2.31 0.00 -13.52
C ILE A 94 -1.89 1.47 -13.62
N PHE A 95 -2.33 2.31 -12.68
CA PHE A 95 -2.04 3.75 -12.67
C PHE A 95 -0.58 4.08 -12.32
N ALA A 96 0.15 3.16 -11.69
CA ALA A 96 1.54 3.36 -11.31
C ALA A 96 2.46 3.66 -12.51
N LEU A 97 2.18 3.07 -13.67
CA LEU A 97 2.99 3.26 -14.89
C LEU A 97 2.41 4.30 -15.86
N GLY A 98 1.23 4.87 -15.56
CA GLY A 98 0.48 5.71 -16.48
C GLY A 98 1.26 6.95 -16.95
N SER A 99 1.81 7.73 -16.02
CA SER A 99 2.56 8.94 -16.35
C SER A 99 3.82 8.67 -17.19
N VAL A 100 4.49 7.53 -16.95
CA VAL A 100 5.69 7.11 -17.69
C VAL A 100 5.36 6.77 -19.14
N PHE A 101 4.28 6.02 -19.38
CA PHE A 101 3.84 5.71 -20.74
C PHE A 101 3.37 6.94 -21.49
N THR A 102 2.69 7.87 -20.81
CA THR A 102 2.29 9.15 -21.41
C THR A 102 3.49 10.01 -21.77
N TYR A 103 4.47 10.16 -20.86
CA TYR A 103 5.68 10.96 -21.11
C TYR A 103 6.49 10.43 -22.31
N ASN A 104 6.61 9.11 -22.42
CA ASN A 104 7.37 8.45 -23.49
C ASN A 104 6.51 8.08 -24.72
N SER A 105 5.28 8.59 -24.81
CA SER A 105 4.38 8.26 -25.91
C SER A 105 4.93 8.80 -27.23
N VAL A 106 5.00 7.93 -28.25
CA VAL A 106 5.30 8.32 -29.64
C VAL A 106 4.07 8.86 -30.38
N PHE A 107 2.90 8.78 -29.75
CA PHE A 107 1.64 9.31 -30.27
C PHE A 107 1.28 10.61 -29.55
N GLU A 108 0.58 11.50 -30.25
CA GLU A 108 0.04 12.72 -29.67
C GLU A 108 -0.96 12.35 -28.55
N THR A 109 -0.79 12.97 -27.37
CA THR A 109 -1.64 12.73 -26.21
C THR A 109 -2.33 14.02 -25.79
N VAL A 110 -3.62 13.91 -25.44
CA VAL A 110 -4.40 15.06 -24.93
C VAL A 110 -4.08 15.34 -23.47
N LEU A 111 -3.80 14.30 -22.70
CA LEU A 111 -3.39 14.39 -21.29
C LEU A 111 -1.89 14.25 -21.21
N ASP A 112 -1.20 15.20 -20.59
CA ASP A 112 0.23 15.13 -20.34
C ASP A 112 0.57 14.24 -19.12
N ALA A 113 1.86 13.95 -18.95
CA ALA A 113 2.35 13.08 -17.88
C ALA A 113 2.04 13.62 -16.48
N ASP A 114 2.02 14.94 -16.33
CA ASP A 114 1.73 15.64 -15.08
C ASP A 114 0.26 15.47 -14.68
N THR A 115 -0.66 15.66 -15.64
CA THR A 115 -2.09 15.47 -15.43
C THR A 115 -2.39 14.03 -15.05
N ILE A 116 -1.81 13.05 -15.75
CA ILE A 116 -1.97 11.64 -15.41
C ILE A 116 -1.38 11.34 -14.02
N GLY A 117 -0.21 11.90 -13.70
CA GLY A 117 0.41 11.77 -12.39
C GLY A 117 -0.46 12.31 -11.26
N ALA A 118 -1.09 13.47 -11.46
CA ALA A 118 -2.01 14.08 -10.50
C ALA A 118 -3.26 13.21 -10.28
N VAL A 119 -3.83 12.66 -11.35
CA VAL A 119 -4.97 11.72 -11.27
C VAL A 119 -4.57 10.47 -10.47
N SER A 120 -3.44 9.83 -10.80
CA SER A 120 -2.93 8.67 -10.06
C SER A 120 -2.69 8.97 -8.57
N GLY A 121 -2.12 10.14 -8.27
CA GLY A 121 -1.87 10.60 -6.90
C GLY A 121 -3.16 10.78 -6.10
N SER A 122 -4.20 11.36 -6.71
CA SER A 122 -5.50 11.58 -6.06
C SER A 122 -6.17 10.28 -5.58
N ILE A 123 -6.04 9.19 -6.36
CA ILE A 123 -6.61 7.88 -6.04
C ILE A 123 -5.88 7.24 -4.85
N THR A 124 -4.59 7.55 -4.67
CA THR A 124 -3.75 7.00 -3.60
C THR A 124 -4.27 7.37 -2.20
N ASN A 125 -4.85 8.56 -2.04
CA ASN A 125 -5.46 8.97 -0.76
C ASN A 125 -6.66 8.11 -0.38
N THR A 126 -7.50 7.77 -1.35
CA THR A 126 -8.62 6.85 -1.16
C THR A 126 -8.12 5.45 -0.84
N ILE A 127 -7.06 4.99 -1.51
CA ILE A 127 -6.46 3.68 -1.25
C ILE A 127 -5.90 3.61 0.19
N PHE A 128 -5.27 4.68 0.70
CA PHE A 128 -4.81 4.71 2.09
C PHE A 128 -5.94 4.55 3.08
N PHE A 129 -7.07 5.20 2.85
CA PHE A 129 -8.27 5.00 3.66
C PHE A 129 -8.70 3.52 3.68
N LEU A 130 -8.73 2.87 2.51
CA LEU A 130 -9.06 1.45 2.40
C LEU A 130 -8.04 0.56 3.13
N TYR A 131 -6.74 0.85 3.04
CA TYR A 131 -5.71 0.15 3.82
C TYR A 131 -5.92 0.31 5.32
N GLY A 132 -6.26 1.50 5.79
CA GLY A 132 -6.53 1.78 7.20
C GLY A 132 -7.73 0.97 7.72
N MET A 133 -8.84 0.99 6.99
CA MET A 133 -10.02 0.18 7.32
C MET A 133 -9.71 -1.31 7.32
N TYR A 134 -9.01 -1.79 6.28
CA TYR A 134 -8.66 -3.21 6.17
C TYR A 134 -7.73 -3.66 7.29
N SER A 135 -6.71 -2.85 7.64
CA SER A 135 -5.81 -3.13 8.76
C SER A 135 -6.56 -3.26 10.08
N TYR A 136 -7.51 -2.36 10.36
CA TYR A 136 -8.35 -2.45 11.55
C TYR A 136 -9.18 -3.72 11.60
N LEU A 137 -9.87 -4.06 10.49
CA LEU A 137 -10.69 -5.27 10.42
C LEU A 137 -9.83 -6.53 10.55
N LEU A 138 -8.69 -6.59 9.87
CA LEU A 138 -7.78 -7.73 9.93
C LEU A 138 -7.30 -7.96 11.37
N VAL A 139 -6.89 -6.91 12.07
CA VAL A 139 -6.42 -7.02 13.46
C VAL A 139 -7.55 -7.40 14.42
N THR A 140 -8.75 -6.83 14.26
CA THR A 140 -9.88 -7.09 15.18
C THR A 140 -10.57 -8.43 14.93
N ARG A 141 -10.41 -9.01 13.74
CA ARG A 141 -11.01 -10.29 13.33
C ARG A 141 -10.00 -11.42 13.22
N ASP A 142 -8.79 -11.22 13.74
CA ASP A 142 -7.80 -12.28 13.92
C ASP A 142 -8.20 -13.22 15.07
N HIS A 143 -9.21 -14.04 14.84
CA HIS A 143 -9.77 -14.97 15.82
C HIS A 143 -8.77 -16.05 16.27
N LYS A 144 -7.75 -16.31 15.45
CA LYS A 144 -6.71 -17.32 15.71
C LYS A 144 -5.48 -16.72 16.41
N ASN A 145 -5.45 -15.41 16.69
CA ASN A 145 -4.30 -14.69 17.26
C ASN A 145 -2.99 -14.97 16.49
N LEU A 146 -3.06 -15.02 15.16
CA LEU A 146 -1.91 -15.25 14.29
C LEU A 146 -0.97 -14.05 14.27
N LEU A 147 -1.52 -12.83 14.43
CA LEU A 147 -0.74 -11.61 14.50
C LEU A 147 -0.13 -11.47 15.90
N SER A 148 1.17 -11.19 15.94
CA SER A 148 1.85 -10.83 17.19
C SER A 148 1.22 -9.59 17.82
N LYS A 149 1.31 -9.45 19.15
CA LYS A 149 0.83 -8.24 19.86
C LYS A 149 1.42 -6.95 19.25
N ARG A 150 2.69 -6.98 18.84
CA ARG A 150 3.34 -5.85 18.17
C ARG A 150 2.64 -5.51 16.86
N THR A 151 2.37 -6.51 16.02
CA THR A 151 1.70 -6.31 14.71
C THR A 151 0.28 -5.80 14.89
N GLN A 152 -0.45 -6.33 15.88
CA GLN A 152 -1.79 -5.85 16.22
C GLN A 152 -1.77 -4.38 16.65
N THR A 153 -0.82 -3.99 17.52
CA THR A 153 -0.67 -2.59 17.94
C THR A 153 -0.32 -1.68 16.78
N VAL A 154 0.65 -2.06 15.94
CA VAL A 154 1.03 -1.29 14.76
C VAL A 154 -0.16 -1.11 13.81
N GLY A 155 -0.91 -2.17 13.52
CA GLY A 155 -2.09 -2.09 12.65
C GLY A 155 -3.21 -1.21 13.22
N LYS A 156 -3.47 -1.28 14.55
CA LYS A 156 -4.43 -0.40 15.21
C LYS A 156 -4.00 1.07 15.18
N ILE A 157 -2.73 1.36 15.44
CA ILE A 157 -2.19 2.73 15.37
C ILE A 157 -2.25 3.25 13.94
N PHE A 158 -1.83 2.43 12.97
CA PHE A 158 -1.91 2.75 11.55
C PHE A 158 -3.34 3.12 11.14
N ALA A 159 -4.32 2.27 11.44
CA ALA A 159 -5.72 2.53 11.15
C ALA A 159 -6.26 3.76 11.90
N GLY A 160 -5.92 3.90 13.18
CA GLY A 160 -6.33 5.02 14.04
C GLY A 160 -5.78 6.38 13.59
N ILE A 161 -4.71 6.40 12.80
CA ILE A 161 -4.16 7.61 12.19
C ILE A 161 -4.73 7.80 10.79
N ILE A 162 -4.58 6.81 9.91
CA ILE A 162 -4.90 6.95 8.49
C ILE A 162 -6.38 7.18 8.25
N VAL A 163 -7.27 6.45 8.95
CA VAL A 163 -8.72 6.59 8.72
C VAL A 163 -9.20 8.00 9.06
N PRO A 164 -8.92 8.56 10.27
CA PRO A 164 -9.29 9.95 10.56
C PRO A 164 -8.64 10.97 9.63
N VAL A 165 -7.35 10.81 9.30
CA VAL A 165 -6.62 11.74 8.42
C VAL A 165 -7.23 11.75 7.02
N SER A 166 -7.57 10.59 6.46
CA SER A 166 -8.23 10.49 5.17
C SER A 166 -9.62 11.13 5.21
N VAL A 167 -10.42 10.88 6.26
CA VAL A 167 -11.75 11.50 6.40
C VAL A 167 -11.65 13.02 6.51
N LEU A 168 -10.75 13.54 7.35
CA LEU A 168 -10.52 14.98 7.48
C LEU A 168 -10.00 15.62 6.19
N SER A 169 -9.19 14.88 5.42
CA SER A 169 -8.70 15.33 4.11
C SER A 169 -9.82 15.48 3.08
N LEU A 170 -10.89 14.66 3.15
CA LEU A 170 -12.07 14.82 2.28
C LEU A 170 -12.76 16.17 2.47
N PHE A 171 -12.65 16.75 3.67
CA PHE A 171 -13.21 18.06 4.02
C PHE A 171 -12.17 19.19 3.98
N GLY A 172 -10.93 18.92 3.52
CA GLY A 172 -9.86 19.92 3.49
C GLY A 172 -9.40 20.39 4.88
N LEU A 173 -9.61 19.60 5.93
CA LEU A 173 -9.36 20.01 7.33
C LEU A 173 -7.93 19.72 7.81
N ILE A 174 -7.11 19.02 7.01
CA ILE A 174 -5.71 18.74 7.36
C ILE A 174 -4.81 19.83 6.75
N PRO A 175 -4.09 20.62 7.58
CA PRO A 175 -3.13 21.59 7.08
C PRO A 175 -1.97 20.91 6.35
N ALA A 176 -1.46 21.55 5.28
CA ALA A 176 -0.35 21.02 4.48
C ALA A 176 0.90 20.68 5.33
N VAL A 177 1.22 21.52 6.33
CA VAL A 177 2.37 21.31 7.23
C VAL A 177 2.28 20.03 8.06
N VAL A 178 1.07 19.52 8.31
CA VAL A 178 0.83 18.29 9.08
C VAL A 178 0.83 17.06 8.15
N TRP A 179 0.55 17.27 6.86
CA TRP A 179 0.38 16.21 5.87
C TRP A 179 1.67 15.40 5.65
N GLY A 180 2.81 16.08 5.50
CA GLY A 180 4.13 15.43 5.34
C GLY A 180 4.49 14.50 6.50
N PRO A 181 4.50 14.97 7.76
CA PRO A 181 4.75 14.12 8.93
C PRO A 181 3.79 12.93 9.05
N LEU A 182 2.50 13.12 8.76
CA LEU A 182 1.50 12.05 8.81
C LEU A 182 1.75 10.99 7.73
N PHE A 183 2.12 11.41 6.52
CA PHE A 183 2.48 10.50 5.43
C PHE A 183 3.71 9.66 5.79
N ILE A 184 4.73 10.28 6.39
CA ILE A 184 5.93 9.55 6.85
C ILE A 184 5.55 8.53 7.91
N LEU A 185 4.81 8.94 8.94
CA LEU A 185 4.43 8.05 10.03
C LEU A 185 3.55 6.89 9.53
N GLY A 186 2.50 7.19 8.79
CA GLY A 186 1.56 6.20 8.30
C GLY A 186 2.12 5.34 7.16
N GLY A 187 2.50 5.98 6.06
CA GLY A 187 2.89 5.33 4.81
C GLY A 187 4.31 4.78 4.82
N VAL A 188 5.28 5.46 5.45
CA VAL A 188 6.71 5.11 5.36
C VAL A 188 7.16 4.25 6.55
N ILE A 189 6.58 4.44 7.74
CA ILE A 189 6.97 3.71 8.95
C ILE A 189 5.97 2.60 9.29
N LEU A 190 4.73 2.98 9.58
CA LEU A 190 3.73 2.05 10.12
C LEU A 190 3.30 1.00 9.10
N TYR A 191 3.07 1.39 7.84
CA TYR A 191 2.67 0.46 6.78
C TYR A 191 3.73 -0.64 6.52
N PRO A 192 5.03 -0.34 6.30
CA PRO A 192 6.06 -1.37 6.19
C PRO A 192 6.17 -2.28 7.41
N LEU A 193 6.09 -1.73 8.62
CA LEU A 193 6.12 -2.51 9.85
C LEU A 193 4.92 -3.47 9.96
N PHE A 194 3.74 -3.02 9.55
CA PHE A 194 2.53 -3.84 9.52
C PHE A 194 2.66 -4.97 8.49
N MET A 195 3.14 -4.65 7.28
CA MET A 195 3.35 -5.63 6.21
C MET A 195 4.34 -6.72 6.61
N ILE A 196 5.48 -6.35 7.22
CA ILE A 196 6.43 -7.34 7.76
C ILE A 196 5.75 -8.23 8.81
N GLY A 197 4.97 -7.64 9.71
CA GLY A 197 4.24 -8.40 10.73
C GLY A 197 3.21 -9.37 10.17
N ILE A 198 2.53 -9.01 9.07
CA ILE A 198 1.65 -9.92 8.32
C ILE A 198 2.47 -11.05 7.69
N GLY A 199 3.60 -10.72 7.06
CA GLY A 199 4.48 -11.71 6.43
C GLY A 199 5.06 -12.71 7.43
N ASP A 200 5.35 -12.27 8.65
CA ASP A 200 5.75 -13.17 9.74
C ASP A 200 4.60 -14.08 10.18
N ALA A 201 3.37 -13.55 10.31
CA ALA A 201 2.21 -14.37 10.65
C ALA A 201 1.91 -15.43 9.58
N ILE A 202 1.96 -15.05 8.30
CA ILE A 202 1.77 -15.97 7.17
C ILE A 202 2.90 -17.00 7.12
N GLY A 203 4.16 -16.56 7.21
CA GLY A 203 5.31 -17.45 7.11
C GLY A 203 5.48 -18.43 8.27
N ASN A 204 4.87 -18.13 9.42
CA ASN A 204 4.87 -19.00 10.60
C ASN A 204 3.59 -19.86 10.70
N TYR A 205 2.66 -19.73 9.74
CA TYR A 205 1.42 -20.49 9.75
C TYR A 205 1.70 -21.98 9.50
N THR A 206 1.30 -22.82 10.45
CA THR A 206 1.30 -24.27 10.34
C THR A 206 -0.14 -24.74 10.40
N GLU A 207 -0.64 -25.36 9.31
CA GLU A 207 -1.96 -26.03 9.30
C GLU A 207 -2.04 -27.17 10.32
#